data_AF-A0A1H1GUG2-F1
#
_entry.id   AF-A0A1H1GUG2-F1
#
_cell.length_a   1.000
_cell.length_b   1.000
_cell.length_c   1.000
_cell.angle_alpha   90.00
_cell.angle_beta   90.00
_cell.angle_gamma   90.00
#
_symmetry.space_group_name_H-M   'P 1'
#
loop_
_entity.id
_entity.type
_entity.pdbx_description
1 polymer ?
#
loop_
_entity_poly.entity_id
_entity_poly.type
_entity_poly.pdbx_seq_one_letter_code
_entity_poly.pdbx_strand_id
1 'polypeptide(L)'
;MSKPSLAGLNPSKRILKRAQYEAFEFSLIESDILVRNESHADPANHEYRVTIEERVPISCECPADETYSGPCKHRVAVAIRQPIIDAAQRVQMATDGGVSNTNQTPTEDSEEATPPNCDCDELPDDFPCWECVESGRRDIPELD
;
A
#
# COMPACT_ATOMS: atom_id res chain seq x y z
N MET A 1 13.27 -6.87 -8.41
CA MET A 1 12.59 -6.38 -7.20
C MET A 1 12.72 -4.87 -7.16
N SER A 2 11.65 -4.14 -7.42
CA SER A 2 11.63 -2.67 -7.40
C SER A 2 11.93 -2.18 -5.98
N LYS A 3 12.83 -1.20 -5.87
CA LYS A 3 13.27 -0.60 -4.61
C LYS A 3 12.06 -0.05 -3.82
N PRO A 4 12.02 -0.18 -2.49
CA PRO A 4 10.93 0.38 -1.71
C PRO A 4 10.96 1.92 -1.81
N SER A 5 9.80 2.51 -2.10
CA SER A 5 9.53 3.96 -2.22
C SER A 5 10.10 4.80 -1.07
N LEU A 6 10.23 4.22 0.13
CA LEU A 6 10.80 4.88 1.31
C LEU A 6 12.33 5.02 1.26
N ALA A 7 13.05 4.06 0.67
CA ALA A 7 14.51 4.04 0.70
C ALA A 7 15.14 5.22 -0.06
N GLY A 8 14.41 5.83 -1.00
CA GLY A 8 14.85 7.02 -1.73
C GLY A 8 14.70 8.33 -0.96
N LEU A 9 13.84 8.40 0.06
CA LEU A 9 13.48 9.66 0.73
C LEU A 9 14.42 10.03 1.90
N ASN A 10 15.09 9.05 2.51
CA ASN A 10 16.00 9.25 3.65
C ASN A 10 15.46 10.19 4.77
N PRO A 11 14.28 9.91 5.35
CA PRO A 11 13.64 10.79 6.31
C PRO A 11 14.35 10.80 7.67
N SER A 12 14.26 11.93 8.38
CA SER A 12 14.66 11.95 9.80
C SER A 12 13.76 11.05 10.65
N LYS A 13 14.30 10.54 11.78
CA LYS A 13 13.52 9.73 12.75
C LYS A 13 12.24 10.44 13.21
N ARG A 14 12.28 11.76 13.37
CA ARG A 14 11.12 12.57 13.77
C ARG A 14 10.04 12.54 12.70
N ILE A 15 10.42 12.73 11.44
CA ILE A 15 9.48 12.75 10.31
C ILE A 15 8.89 11.36 10.10
N LEU A 16 9.71 10.31 10.17
CA LEU A 16 9.25 8.92 10.06
C LEU A 16 8.19 8.59 11.12
N LYS A 17 8.43 8.95 12.38
CA LYS A 17 7.44 8.76 13.45
C LYS A 17 6.14 9.50 13.15
N ARG A 18 6.21 10.77 12.74
CA ARG A 18 4.99 11.54 12.41
C ARG A 18 4.21 10.91 11.26
N ALA A 19 4.90 10.44 10.22
CA ALA A 19 4.28 9.74 9.08
C ALA A 19 3.57 8.42 9.47
N GLN A 20 4.05 7.77 10.53
CA GLN A 20 3.49 6.53 11.07
C GLN A 20 2.30 6.77 12.00
N TYR A 21 2.39 7.75 12.90
CA TYR A 21 1.43 7.92 14.00
C TYR A 21 0.37 9.00 13.76
N GLU A 22 0.62 9.99 12.90
CA GLU A 22 -0.44 10.94 12.55
C GLU A 22 -1.48 10.24 11.65
N ALA A 23 -2.75 10.57 11.88
CA ALA A 23 -3.86 10.09 11.07
C ALA A 23 -3.87 10.84 9.74
N PHE A 24 -3.62 10.10 8.66
CA PHE A 24 -3.69 10.62 7.30
C PHE A 24 -4.79 9.92 6.52
N GLU A 25 -5.63 10.72 5.88
CA GLU A 25 -6.53 10.28 4.83
C GLU A 25 -5.88 10.48 3.47
N PHE A 26 -6.09 9.53 2.57
CA PHE A 26 -5.49 9.51 1.25
C PHE A 26 -6.57 9.43 0.19
N SER A 27 -6.50 10.29 -0.80
CA SER A 27 -7.37 10.24 -1.99
C SER A 27 -6.51 10.24 -3.25
N LEU A 28 -6.86 9.36 -4.19
CA LEU A 28 -6.20 9.30 -5.50
C LEU A 28 -6.81 10.37 -6.41
N ILE A 29 -5.96 11.23 -6.99
CA ILE A 29 -6.39 12.23 -7.98
C ILE A 29 -5.48 12.11 -9.19
N GLU A 30 -6.04 11.63 -10.30
CA GLU A 30 -5.28 11.26 -11.48
C GLU A 30 -4.20 10.22 -11.07
N SER A 31 -2.93 10.57 -11.21
CA SER A 31 -1.77 9.75 -10.82
C SER A 31 -1.11 10.19 -9.50
N ASP A 32 -1.63 11.22 -8.85
CA ASP A 32 -1.11 11.79 -7.60
C ASP A 32 -1.96 11.41 -6.39
N ILE A 33 -1.45 11.73 -5.21
CA ILE A 33 -2.15 11.47 -3.94
C ILE A 33 -2.41 12.76 -3.19
N LEU A 34 -3.68 13.01 -2.90
CA LEU A 34 -4.10 14.01 -1.94
C LEU A 34 -3.96 13.43 -0.53
N VAL A 35 -3.28 14.15 0.35
CA VAL A 35 -3.02 13.74 1.72
C VAL A 35 -3.64 14.75 2.67
N ARG A 36 -4.66 14.34 3.42
CA ARG A 36 -5.28 15.16 4.47
C ARG A 36 -4.85 14.66 5.85
N ASN A 37 -4.44 15.57 6.73
CA ASN A 37 -4.04 15.23 8.09
C ASN A 37 -5.20 15.39 9.07
N GLU A 38 -5.82 14.27 9.43
CA GLU A 38 -6.92 14.19 10.40
C GLU A 38 -6.47 14.45 11.84
N SER A 39 -5.17 14.40 12.13
CA SER A 39 -4.64 14.80 13.45
C SER A 39 -4.43 16.31 13.60
N HIS A 40 -4.66 17.10 12.54
CA HIS A 40 -4.58 18.56 12.62
C HIS A 40 -5.86 19.14 13.25
N ALA A 41 -5.75 20.29 13.92
CA ALA A 41 -6.91 20.96 14.54
C ALA A 41 -7.95 21.43 13.50
N ASP A 42 -7.49 21.65 12.28
CA ASP A 42 -8.30 21.97 11.11
C ASP A 42 -7.83 21.09 9.95
N PRO A 43 -8.40 19.88 9.79
CA PRO A 43 -7.99 18.93 8.75
C PRO A 43 -8.27 19.45 7.33
N ALA A 44 -9.36 20.19 7.13
CA ALA A 44 -9.77 20.68 5.81
C ALA A 44 -8.73 21.65 5.20
N ASN A 45 -8.08 22.45 6.04
CA ASN A 45 -6.97 23.32 5.63
C ASN A 45 -5.59 22.65 5.73
N HIS A 46 -5.52 21.34 5.99
CA HIS A 46 -4.28 20.56 6.09
C HIS A 46 -4.28 19.39 5.11
N GLU A 47 -4.64 19.71 3.87
CA GLU A 47 -4.71 18.82 2.73
C GLU A 47 -3.71 19.27 1.66
N TYR A 48 -2.87 18.35 1.18
CA TYR A 48 -1.81 18.66 0.23
C TYR A 48 -1.67 17.57 -0.81
N ARG A 49 -1.44 17.95 -2.07
CA ARG A 49 -1.09 17.01 -3.14
C ARG A 49 0.36 16.56 -3.00
N VAL A 50 0.58 15.27 -3.23
CA VAL A 50 1.88 14.61 -3.31
C VAL A 50 2.01 14.03 -4.71
N THR A 51 3.00 14.51 -5.46
CA THR A 51 3.28 14.01 -6.81
C THR A 51 4.11 12.74 -6.75
N ILE A 52 3.67 11.73 -7.52
CA ILE A 52 4.35 10.44 -7.59
C ILE A 52 4.96 10.26 -8.99
N GLU A 53 6.24 9.94 -9.03
CA GLU A 53 6.95 9.59 -10.27
C GLU A 53 7.76 8.32 -10.02
N GLU A 54 7.66 7.33 -10.92
CA GLU A 54 8.40 6.07 -10.83
C GLU A 54 8.33 5.39 -9.44
N ARG A 55 7.15 5.37 -8.80
CA ARG A 55 6.90 4.84 -7.43
C ARG A 55 7.47 5.68 -6.29
N VAL A 56 8.00 6.87 -6.57
CA VAL A 56 8.63 7.75 -5.58
C VAL A 56 7.80 9.02 -5.40
N PRO A 57 7.44 9.38 -4.15
CA PRO A 57 6.87 10.69 -3.85
C PRO A 57 7.93 11.78 -4.02
N ILE A 58 7.95 12.44 -5.17
CA ILE A 58 9.04 13.37 -5.55
C ILE A 58 8.86 14.77 -4.97
N SER A 59 7.62 15.22 -4.78
CA SER A 59 7.28 16.56 -4.26
C SER A 59 5.95 16.55 -3.50
N CYS A 60 5.71 17.59 -2.72
CA CYS A 60 4.45 17.84 -2.04
C CYS A 60 4.17 19.34 -1.93
N GLU A 61 2.92 19.75 -2.08
CA GLU A 61 2.50 21.17 -2.01
C GLU A 61 2.49 21.75 -0.59
N CYS A 62 2.91 20.97 0.41
CA CYS A 62 2.92 21.45 1.79
C CYS A 62 4.09 22.43 2.05
N PRO A 63 3.93 23.41 2.97
CA PRO A 63 4.97 24.39 3.28
C PRO A 63 6.33 23.79 3.71
N ALA A 64 6.30 22.57 4.27
CA ALA A 64 7.50 21.89 4.71
C ALA A 64 8.38 21.39 3.55
N ASP A 65 7.80 21.03 2.40
CA ASP A 65 8.56 20.56 1.24
C ASP A 65 9.27 21.74 0.53
N GLU A 66 8.68 22.94 0.58
CA GLU A 66 9.30 24.17 0.07
C GLU A 66 10.46 24.66 0.95
N THR A 67 10.33 24.51 2.27
CA THR A 67 11.24 25.13 3.24
C THR A 67 12.42 24.23 3.60
N TYR A 68 12.22 22.91 3.65
CA TYR A 68 13.22 21.97 4.15
C TYR A 68 13.70 21.05 3.03
N SER A 69 15.00 20.73 3.02
CA SER A 69 15.61 19.85 2.02
C SER A 69 15.25 18.37 2.18
N GLY A 70 14.72 17.98 3.33
CA GLY A 70 14.31 16.60 3.62
C GLY A 70 12.85 16.34 3.25
N PRO A 71 12.45 15.07 3.08
CA PRO A 71 11.08 14.73 2.71
C PRO A 71 10.11 15.19 3.80
N CYS A 72 9.03 15.85 3.41
CA CYS A 72 7.96 16.18 4.35
C CYS A 72 7.27 14.91 4.87
N LYS A 73 6.55 15.02 5.99
CA LYS A 73 5.81 13.88 6.58
C LYS A 73 4.79 13.28 5.61
N HIS A 74 4.22 14.07 4.70
CA HIS A 74 3.22 13.60 3.73
C HIS A 74 3.84 12.67 2.69
N ARG A 75 4.99 13.05 2.09
CA ARG A 75 5.76 12.19 1.18
C ARG A 75 6.17 10.88 1.84
N VAL A 76 6.63 10.95 3.09
CA VAL A 76 6.99 9.76 3.87
C VAL A 76 5.76 8.91 4.18
N ALA A 77 4.62 9.52 4.54
CA ALA A 77 3.38 8.80 4.83
C ALA A 77 2.85 8.03 3.62
N VAL A 78 2.95 8.61 2.42
CA VAL A 78 2.65 7.93 1.15
C VAL A 78 3.65 6.81 0.90
N ALA A 79 4.95 7.07 1.04
CA ALA A 79 6.00 6.09 0.76
C ALA A 79 5.94 4.84 1.65
N ILE A 80 5.60 4.96 2.94
CA ILE A 80 5.51 3.78 3.82
C ILE A 80 4.31 2.88 3.53
N ARG A 81 3.33 3.34 2.75
CA ARG A 81 2.08 2.63 2.44
C ARG A 81 2.07 2.17 0.98
N GLN A 82 2.70 1.01 0.70
CA GLN A 82 2.82 0.47 -0.67
C GLN A 82 1.50 0.42 -1.46
N PRO A 83 0.33 0.05 -0.88
CA PRO A 83 -0.92 0.01 -1.64
C PRO A 83 -1.30 1.35 -2.29
N ILE A 84 -0.92 2.47 -1.68
CA ILE A 84 -1.16 3.82 -2.20
C ILE A 84 -0.28 4.07 -3.43
N ILE A 85 1.00 3.72 -3.34
CA ILE A 85 1.95 3.82 -4.46
C ILE A 85 1.49 2.95 -5.63
N ASP A 86 1.03 1.72 -5.37
CA ASP A 86 0.54 0.81 -6.40
C ASP A 86 -0.73 1.34 -7.08
N ALA A 87 -1.62 1.98 -6.33
CA ALA A 87 -2.82 2.61 -6.87
C ALA A 87 -2.47 3.75 -7.84
N ALA A 88 -1.56 4.64 -7.44
CA ALA A 88 -1.07 5.72 -8.31
C ALA A 88 -0.41 5.19 -9.58
N GLN A 89 0.43 4.16 -9.46
CA GLN A 89 1.08 3.53 -10.60
C GLN A 89 0.11 2.92 -11.61
N ARG A 90 -0.94 2.24 -11.14
CA ARG A 90 -1.96 1.67 -12.03
C ARG A 90 -2.63 2.75 -12.88
N VAL A 91 -2.87 3.92 -12.32
CA VAL A 91 -3.45 5.03 -13.09
C VAL A 91 -2.45 5.58 -14.11
N GLN A 92 -1.18 5.78 -13.73
CA GLN A 92 -0.12 6.22 -14.66
C GLN A 92 0.00 5.28 -15.87
N MET A 93 0.05 3.97 -15.62
CA MET A 93 0.15 2.98 -16.71
C MET A 93 -1.08 3.00 -17.63
N ALA A 94 -2.27 3.26 -17.09
CA ALA A 94 -3.50 3.34 -17.87
C ALA A 94 -3.56 4.62 -18.74
N THR A 95 -3.05 5.75 -18.25
CA THR A 95 -3.03 7.01 -19.01
C THR A 95 -1.97 7.01 -20.11
N ASP A 96 -0.86 6.30 -19.92
CA ASP A 96 0.27 6.26 -20.87
C ASP A 96 0.07 5.26 -22.01
N GLY A 97 -1.12 4.66 -22.14
CA GLY A 97 -1.44 3.68 -23.18
C GLY A 97 -0.76 2.32 -22.99
N GLY A 98 -0.20 2.05 -21.81
CA GLY A 98 0.38 0.77 -21.46
C GLY A 98 -0.69 -0.29 -21.24
N VAL A 99 -0.63 -1.39 -21.99
CA VAL A 99 -1.47 -2.57 -21.72
C VAL A 99 -1.15 -3.07 -20.31
N SER A 100 -2.09 -2.88 -19.38
CA SER A 100 -2.06 -3.59 -18.11
C SER A 100 -2.23 -5.07 -18.44
N ASN A 101 -1.15 -5.84 -18.36
CA ASN A 101 -1.21 -7.28 -18.55
C ASN A 101 -1.84 -7.89 -17.29
N THR A 102 -3.15 -7.69 -17.12
CA THR A 102 -3.98 -8.41 -16.15
C THR A 102 -4.22 -9.82 -16.66
N ASN A 103 -3.15 -10.58 -16.89
CA ASN A 103 -3.24 -12.04 -16.97
C ASN A 103 -3.20 -12.58 -15.54
N GLN A 104 -4.32 -12.39 -14.85
CA GLN A 104 -4.80 -13.34 -13.86
C GLN A 104 -6.29 -13.59 -14.16
N THR A 105 -6.55 -14.02 -15.38
CA THR A 105 -7.68 -14.92 -15.64
C THR A 105 -7.27 -16.29 -15.09
N PRO A 106 -8.02 -16.89 -14.15
CA PRO A 106 -7.93 -18.31 -13.91
C PRO A 106 -8.53 -19.00 -15.15
N THR A 107 -7.69 -19.37 -16.10
CA THR A 107 -8.02 -20.47 -17.00
C THR A 107 -7.74 -21.75 -16.24
N GLU A 108 -8.79 -22.49 -15.92
CA GLU A 108 -8.83 -23.93 -16.16
C GLU A 108 -10.29 -24.38 -16.10
N ASP A 109 -10.78 -24.69 -17.30
CA ASP A 109 -12.00 -25.43 -17.54
C ASP A 109 -11.73 -26.91 -17.26
N SER A 110 -12.66 -27.54 -16.54
CA SER A 110 -12.90 -28.99 -16.46
C SER A 110 -11.75 -29.89 -15.98
N GLU A 111 -11.85 -30.35 -14.73
CA GLU A 111 -12.01 -31.77 -14.41
C GLU A 111 -12.35 -31.95 -12.92
N GLU A 112 -13.29 -32.84 -12.65
CA GLU A 112 -13.81 -33.22 -11.34
C GLU A 112 -12.70 -33.87 -10.50
N ALA A 113 -11.94 -33.07 -9.77
CA ALA A 113 -10.94 -33.52 -8.81
C ALA A 113 -11.28 -32.90 -7.45
N THR A 114 -11.72 -33.76 -6.52
CA THR A 114 -11.73 -33.44 -5.09
C THR A 114 -10.36 -32.87 -4.73
N PRO A 115 -10.24 -31.62 -4.25
CA PRO A 115 -8.93 -31.01 -4.06
C PRO A 115 -8.16 -31.81 -2.98
N PRO A 116 -6.85 -31.99 -3.17
CA PRO A 116 -6.02 -32.73 -2.23
C PRO A 116 -6.09 -32.05 -0.86
N ASN A 117 -6.07 -32.89 0.18
CA ASN A 117 -6.00 -32.50 1.58
C ASN A 117 -5.05 -31.30 1.77
N CYS A 118 -5.46 -30.30 2.54
CA CYS A 118 -4.69 -29.06 2.72
C CYS A 118 -3.27 -29.38 3.22
N ASP A 119 -2.27 -28.98 2.43
CA ASP A 119 -0.84 -29.16 2.74
C ASP A 119 -0.38 -28.11 3.76
N CYS A 120 -0.83 -28.28 5.00
CA CYS A 120 -0.47 -27.42 6.14
C CYS A 120 0.64 -28.06 6.99
N ASP A 121 1.32 -29.07 6.47
CA ASP A 121 2.21 -29.98 7.20
C ASP A 121 3.45 -29.29 7.80
N GLU A 122 3.76 -28.07 7.35
CA GLU A 122 4.86 -27.25 7.88
C GLU A 122 4.46 -26.38 9.09
N LEU A 123 3.17 -26.34 9.46
CA LEU A 123 2.69 -25.56 10.60
C LEU A 123 2.72 -26.39 11.89
N PRO A 124 3.13 -25.79 13.02
CA PRO A 124 3.11 -26.48 14.31
C PRO A 124 1.67 -26.85 14.71
N ASP A 125 1.54 -28.02 15.35
CA ASP A 125 0.32 -28.47 16.02
C ASP A 125 -0.94 -28.54 15.14
N ASP A 126 -0.81 -29.03 13.89
CA ASP A 126 -1.90 -29.20 12.92
C ASP A 126 -2.71 -27.91 12.64
N PHE A 127 -2.12 -26.74 12.94
CA PHE A 127 -2.80 -25.46 12.77
C PHE A 127 -3.09 -25.18 11.29
N PRO A 128 -4.32 -24.79 10.91
CA PRO A 128 -4.67 -24.55 9.52
C PRO A 128 -3.97 -23.31 8.95
N CYS A 129 -3.50 -23.37 7.69
CA CYS A 129 -3.00 -22.18 7.02
C CYS A 129 -4.14 -21.17 6.74
N TRP A 130 -3.80 -19.88 6.67
CA TRP A 130 -4.79 -18.80 6.50
C TRP A 130 -5.68 -19.00 5.27
N GLU A 131 -5.09 -19.43 4.15
CA GLU A 131 -5.83 -19.66 2.90
C GLU A 131 -6.95 -20.71 3.08
N CYS A 132 -6.76 -21.69 3.96
CA CYS A 132 -7.77 -22.71 4.24
C CYS A 132 -8.89 -22.22 5.15
N VAL A 133 -8.57 -21.36 6.11
CA VAL A 133 -9.58 -20.71 6.96
C VAL A 133 -10.43 -19.74 6.13
N GLU A 134 -9.77 -18.89 5.34
CA GLU A 134 -10.45 -17.91 4.48
C GLU A 134 -11.37 -18.57 3.45
N SER A 135 -10.96 -19.74 2.93
CA SER A 135 -11.77 -20.53 2.00
C SER A 135 -12.82 -21.42 2.67
N GLY A 136 -12.92 -21.43 4.01
CA GLY A 136 -13.86 -22.28 4.77
C GLY A 136 -13.56 -23.78 4.69
N ARG A 137 -12.32 -24.17 4.37
CA ARG A 137 -11.89 -25.58 4.27
C ARG A 137 -11.45 -26.17 5.60
N ARG A 138 -11.00 -25.33 6.55
CA ARG A 138 -10.66 -25.72 7.93
C ARG A 138 -11.07 -24.62 8.90
N ASP A 139 -11.52 -25.01 10.09
CA ASP A 139 -11.84 -24.09 11.18
C ASP A 139 -10.60 -23.78 12.03
N ILE A 140 -10.53 -22.58 12.60
CA ILE A 140 -9.50 -22.22 13.58
C ILE A 140 -9.82 -22.95 14.90
N PRO A 141 -8.89 -23.73 15.47
CA PRO A 141 -9.12 -24.36 16.77
C PRO A 141 -9.33 -23.31 17.86
N GLU A 142 -10.31 -23.52 18.74
CA GLU A 142 -10.50 -22.69 19.93
C GLU A 142 -9.36 -22.95 20.93
N LEU A 143 -8.74 -21.88 21.43
CA LEU A 143 -7.71 -21.95 22.46
C LEU A 143 -8.38 -22.16 23.81
N ASP A 144 -8.26 -23.36 24.40
CA ASP A 144 -8.53 -23.63 25.82
C ASP A 144 -7.39 -23.13 26.73
#